data_AF-A0A0R1XKH1-F1
#
_entry.id   AF-A0A0R1XKH1-F1
#
_cell.length_a   1.000
_cell.length_b   1.000
_cell.length_c   1.000
_cell.angle_alpha   90.00
_cell.angle_beta   90.00
_cell.angle_gamma   90.00
#
_symmetry.space_group_name_H-M   'P 1'
#
loop_
_entity.id
_entity.type
_entity.pdbx_description
1 polymer ?
#
loop_
_entity_poly.entity_id
_entity_poly.type
_entity_poly.pdbx_seq_one_letter_code
_entity_poly.pdbx_strand_id
1 'polypeptide(L)'
;MITMAKKKQREARHQAIVDMNDFLFNYAHKTLPDVPLDQLAEKVISAAKPDLKGLDGLFHDNGIGREDNFYAIGLGFVKDYYDLGGEQAKQETDKLAEEALDYLGGHSSDFVRWEH
;
A
#
# COMPACT_ATOMS: atom_id res chain seq x y z
N MET A 1 -3.17 14.13 28.06
CA MET A 1 -3.87 13.03 27.36
C MET A 1 -3.85 13.15 25.83
N ILE A 2 -3.84 14.36 25.24
CA ILE A 2 -3.83 14.58 23.77
C ILE A 2 -2.63 13.92 23.05
N THR A 3 -1.48 13.78 23.70
CA THR A 3 -0.25 13.18 23.14
C THR A 3 -0.33 11.67 22.93
N MET A 4 -1.02 10.93 23.80
CA MET A 4 -1.13 9.47 23.71
C MET A 4 -2.09 9.04 22.59
N ALA A 5 -3.22 9.73 22.44
CA ALA A 5 -4.17 9.45 21.36
C ALA A 5 -3.56 9.69 19.98
N LYS A 6 -2.85 10.82 19.79
CA LYS A 6 -2.13 11.11 18.54
C LYS A 6 -1.02 10.10 18.26
N LYS A 7 -0.33 9.60 19.29
CA LYS A 7 0.68 8.56 19.13
C LYS A 7 0.06 7.25 18.64
N LYS A 8 -1.00 6.77 19.30
CA LYS A 8 -1.72 5.55 18.89
C LYS A 8 -2.27 5.64 17.47
N GLN A 9 -2.81 6.80 17.09
CA GLN A 9 -3.29 7.03 15.72
C GLN A 9 -2.16 6.92 14.68
N ARG A 10 -1.00 7.52 14.96
CA ARG A 10 0.15 7.42 14.05
C ARG A 10 0.65 6.00 13.94
N GLU A 11 0.70 5.26 15.05
CA GLU A 11 1.09 3.85 15.05
C GLU A 11 0.12 2.99 14.25
N ALA A 12 -1.20 3.15 14.45
CA ALA A 12 -2.21 2.39 13.72
C ALA A 12 -2.20 2.70 12.21
N ARG A 13 -2.08 3.98 11.84
CA ARG A 13 -1.96 4.39 10.43
C ARG A 13 -0.69 3.87 9.78
N HIS A 14 0.43 3.89 10.51
CA HIS A 14 1.68 3.33 10.04
C HIS A 14 1.58 1.81 9.82
N GLN A 15 0.93 1.07 10.72
CA GLN A 15 0.70 -0.36 10.50
C GLN A 15 -0.17 -0.62 9.28
N ALA A 16 -1.22 0.17 9.05
CA ALA A 16 -2.01 0.04 7.83
C ALA A 16 -1.17 0.28 6.55
N ILE A 17 -0.24 1.24 6.58
CA ILE A 17 0.71 1.48 5.47
C ILE A 17 1.61 0.26 5.24
N VAL A 18 2.14 -0.34 6.32
CA VAL A 18 2.98 -1.54 6.22
C VAL A 18 2.17 -2.70 5.64
N ASP A 19 0.95 -2.94 6.16
CA ASP A 19 0.05 -3.99 5.65
C ASP A 19 -0.28 -3.78 4.17
N MET A 20 -0.63 -2.55 3.75
CA MET A 20 -0.90 -2.23 2.36
C MET A 20 0.28 -2.60 1.46
N ASN A 21 1.49 -2.21 1.85
CA ASN A 21 2.69 -2.50 1.08
C ASN A 21 3.05 -3.99 1.12
N ASP A 22 2.87 -4.70 2.24
CA ASP A 22 3.11 -6.13 2.35
C ASP A 22 2.21 -6.93 1.39
N PHE A 23 0.91 -6.60 1.31
CA PHE A 23 0.00 -7.24 0.38
C PHE A 23 0.36 -6.92 -1.08
N LEU A 24 0.68 -5.66 -1.38
CA LEU A 24 1.09 -5.26 -2.73
C LEU A 24 2.39 -5.94 -3.16
N PHE A 25 3.39 -6.01 -2.28
CA PHE A 25 4.68 -6.64 -2.56
C PHE A 25 4.54 -8.16 -2.75
N ASN A 26 3.76 -8.81 -1.90
CA ASN A 26 3.42 -10.23 -2.04
C ASN A 26 2.71 -10.53 -3.36
N TYR A 27 1.79 -9.67 -3.76
CA TYR A 27 1.11 -9.79 -5.04
C TYR A 27 2.08 -9.58 -6.21
N ALA A 28 2.89 -8.52 -6.14
CA ALA A 28 3.88 -8.19 -7.17
C ALA A 28 4.92 -9.30 -7.35
N HIS A 29 5.38 -9.94 -6.27
CA HIS A 29 6.33 -11.04 -6.35
C HIS A 29 5.74 -12.27 -7.07
N LYS A 30 4.44 -12.55 -6.83
CA LYS A 30 3.73 -13.66 -7.49
C LYS A 30 3.45 -13.39 -8.97
N THR A 31 3.16 -12.15 -9.34
CA THR A 31 2.75 -11.77 -10.71
C THR A 31 3.93 -11.37 -11.60
N LEU A 32 5.06 -10.99 -11.01
CA LEU A 32 6.28 -10.58 -11.70
C LEU A 32 7.46 -11.51 -11.33
N PRO A 33 7.38 -12.82 -11.59
CA PRO A 33 8.39 -13.80 -11.14
C PRO A 33 9.78 -13.55 -11.72
N ASP A 34 9.88 -12.84 -12.85
CA ASP A 34 11.14 -12.51 -13.51
C ASP A 34 11.81 -11.24 -12.97
N VAL A 35 11.15 -10.52 -12.05
CA VAL A 35 11.70 -9.29 -11.45
C VAL A 35 12.44 -9.65 -10.15
N PRO A 36 13.75 -9.35 -10.05
CA PRO A 36 14.50 -9.54 -8.82
C PRO A 36 13.86 -8.79 -7.64
N LEU A 37 13.89 -9.39 -6.44
CA LEU A 37 13.25 -8.82 -5.24
C LEU A 37 13.77 -7.41 -4.90
N ASP A 38 15.06 -7.16 -5.13
CA ASP A 38 15.71 -5.87 -4.91
C ASP A 38 15.29 -4.79 -5.93
N GLN A 39 14.72 -5.18 -7.07
CA GLN A 39 14.19 -4.28 -8.11
C GLN A 39 12.66 -4.14 -8.05
N LEU A 40 11.98 -5.02 -7.32
CA LEU A 40 10.52 -5.10 -7.32
C LEU A 40 9.87 -3.81 -6.80
N ALA A 41 10.43 -3.21 -5.73
CA ALA A 41 9.96 -1.95 -5.17
C ALA A 41 10.05 -0.80 -6.16
N GLU A 42 11.21 -0.63 -6.82
CA GLU A 42 11.41 0.42 -7.81
C GLU A 42 10.40 0.28 -8.96
N LYS A 43 10.14 -0.94 -9.42
CA LYS A 43 9.20 -1.21 -10.51
C LYS A 43 7.75 -0.87 -10.13
N VAL A 44 7.33 -1.24 -8.92
CA VAL A 44 5.99 -0.92 -8.38
C VAL A 44 5.82 0.60 -8.24
N ILE A 45 6.77 1.28 -7.60
CA ILE A 45 6.71 2.74 -7.40
C ILE A 45 6.71 3.46 -8.74
N SER A 46 7.56 3.06 -9.68
CA SER A 46 7.66 3.70 -10.99
C SER A 46 6.35 3.59 -11.78
N ALA A 47 5.67 2.45 -11.69
CA ALA A 47 4.37 2.26 -12.32
C ALA A 47 3.28 3.14 -11.66
N ALA A 48 3.28 3.24 -10.34
CA ALA A 48 2.24 3.96 -9.59
C ALA A 48 2.46 5.48 -9.49
N LYS A 49 3.68 5.98 -9.75
CA LYS A 49 4.07 7.39 -9.55
C LYS A 49 3.22 8.41 -10.32
N PRO A 50 2.84 8.19 -11.60
CA PRO A 50 1.96 9.12 -12.30
C PRO A 50 0.50 8.99 -11.84
N ASP A 51 0.06 7.77 -11.57
CA ASP A 51 -1.29 7.39 -11.17
C ASP A 51 -1.24 5.93 -10.65
N LEU A 52 -1.96 5.60 -9.56
CA LEU A 52 -2.12 4.25 -9.05
C LEU A 52 -2.61 3.26 -10.12
N LYS A 53 -3.35 3.73 -11.14
CA LYS A 53 -3.77 2.89 -12.27
C LYS A 53 -2.63 2.31 -13.09
N GLY A 54 -1.41 2.85 -12.97
CA GLY A 54 -0.24 2.26 -13.61
C GLY A 54 0.09 0.87 -13.08
N LEU A 55 -0.34 0.51 -11.86
CA LEU A 55 -0.24 -0.85 -11.33
C LEU A 55 -1.00 -1.87 -12.18
N ASP A 56 -2.17 -1.51 -12.71
CA ASP A 56 -2.96 -2.38 -13.60
C ASP A 56 -2.17 -2.72 -14.86
N GLY A 57 -1.43 -1.73 -15.38
CA GLY A 57 -0.55 -1.89 -16.53
C GLY A 57 0.69 -2.72 -16.21
N LEU A 58 1.25 -2.57 -15.00
CA LEU A 58 2.39 -3.35 -14.53
C LEU A 58 2.03 -4.84 -14.36
N PHE A 59 0.87 -5.13 -13.79
CA PHE A 59 0.44 -6.50 -13.48
C PHE A 59 -0.37 -7.16 -14.61
N HIS A 60 -0.83 -6.38 -15.60
CA HIS A 60 -1.70 -6.84 -16.68
C HIS A 60 -2.99 -7.51 -16.18
N ASP A 61 -3.56 -7.00 -15.09
CA ASP A 61 -4.60 -7.70 -14.32
C ASP A 61 -5.92 -6.92 -14.18
N ASN A 62 -6.11 -5.85 -14.96
CA ASN A 62 -7.27 -4.97 -14.90
C ASN A 62 -7.59 -4.43 -13.50
N GLY A 63 -6.57 -4.28 -12.65
CA GLY A 63 -6.67 -3.62 -11.35
C GLY A 63 -6.78 -4.55 -10.15
N ILE A 64 -6.66 -5.86 -10.30
CA ILE A 64 -6.71 -6.80 -9.16
C ILE A 64 -5.61 -6.48 -8.12
N GLY A 65 -4.38 -6.21 -8.57
CA GLY A 65 -3.28 -5.85 -7.69
C GLY A 65 -3.50 -4.50 -6.97
N ARG A 66 -4.03 -3.51 -7.69
CA ARG A 66 -4.33 -2.18 -7.12
C ARG A 66 -5.51 -2.22 -6.15
N GLU A 67 -6.63 -2.78 -6.57
CA GLU A 67 -7.89 -2.72 -5.82
C GLU A 67 -7.88 -3.70 -4.65
N ASP A 68 -7.62 -4.98 -4.91
CA ASP A 68 -7.83 -6.04 -3.92
C ASP A 68 -6.62 -6.27 -3.01
N ASN A 69 -5.40 -6.01 -3.53
CA ASN A 69 -4.15 -6.29 -2.83
C ASN A 69 -3.44 -5.03 -2.33
N PHE A 70 -4.10 -3.88 -2.40
CA PHE A 70 -3.55 -2.62 -1.90
C PHE A 70 -4.63 -1.68 -1.38
N TYR A 71 -5.54 -1.22 -2.25
CA TYR A 71 -6.55 -0.22 -1.91
C TYR A 71 -7.57 -0.74 -0.88
N ALA A 72 -8.03 -1.99 -1.01
CA ALA A 72 -8.99 -2.60 -0.09
C ALA A 72 -8.47 -2.71 1.34
N ILE A 73 -7.15 -2.90 1.52
CA ILE A 73 -6.50 -2.96 2.84
C ILE A 73 -6.61 -1.59 3.53
N GLY A 74 -6.23 -0.54 2.81
CA GLY A 74 -6.35 0.84 3.29
C GLY A 74 -7.80 1.24 3.57
N LEU A 75 -8.72 0.87 2.68
CA LEU A 75 -10.15 1.17 2.82
C LEU A 75 -10.75 0.49 4.05
N GLY A 76 -10.38 -0.77 4.33
CA GLY A 76 -10.79 -1.48 5.54
C GLY A 76 -10.35 -0.73 6.79
N PHE A 77 -9.06 -0.38 6.88
CA PHE A 77 -8.53 0.41 7.98
C PHE A 77 -9.25 1.76 8.13
N VAL A 78 -9.44 2.51 7.05
CA VAL A 78 -10.05 3.84 7.09
C VAL A 78 -11.48 3.77 7.61
N LYS A 79 -12.27 2.81 7.14
CA LYS A 79 -13.66 2.63 7.59
C LYS A 79 -13.72 2.25 9.06
N ASP A 80 -12.91 1.29 9.48
CA ASP A 80 -12.97 0.76 10.84
C ASP A 80 -12.38 1.72 11.87
N TYR A 81 -11.25 2.36 11.55
CA TYR A 81 -10.52 3.21 12.49
C TYR A 81 -11.10 4.63 12.59
N TYR A 82 -11.57 5.20 11.47
CA TYR A 82 -12.10 6.57 11.44
C TYR A 82 -13.64 6.64 11.41
N ASP A 83 -14.34 5.51 11.39
CA ASP A 83 -15.80 5.43 11.26
C ASP A 83 -16.32 6.21 10.03
N LEU A 84 -15.59 6.08 8.91
CA LEU A 84 -15.91 6.76 7.66
C LEU A 84 -16.63 5.82 6.68
N GLY A 85 -17.47 6.41 5.81
CA GLY A 85 -18.17 5.71 4.75
C GLY A 85 -18.20 6.50 3.45
N GLY A 86 -18.62 5.83 2.38
CA GLY A 86 -18.84 6.45 1.06
C GLY A 86 -17.62 7.21 0.55
N GLU A 87 -17.86 8.42 0.07
CA GLU A 87 -16.84 9.28 -0.55
C GLU A 87 -15.73 9.70 0.42
N GLN A 88 -16.05 9.91 1.70
CA GLN A 88 -15.06 10.32 2.70
C GLN A 88 -14.04 9.21 2.96
N ALA A 89 -14.50 7.96 3.03
CA ALA A 89 -13.61 6.81 3.17
C ALA A 89 -12.69 6.67 1.95
N LYS A 90 -13.20 6.91 0.74
CA LYS A 90 -12.38 6.89 -0.48
C LYS A 90 -11.29 7.95 -0.46
N GLN A 91 -11.65 9.21 -0.20
CA GLN A 91 -10.70 10.32 -0.16
C GLN A 91 -9.58 10.12 0.87
N GLU A 92 -9.90 9.54 2.04
CA GLU A 92 -8.87 9.20 3.04
C GLU A 92 -8.04 7.98 2.67
N THR A 93 -8.61 7.03 1.92
CA THR A 93 -7.88 5.88 1.38
C THR A 93 -6.92 6.31 0.27
N ASP A 94 -7.31 7.25 -0.59
CA ASP A 94 -6.45 7.81 -1.64
C ASP A 94 -5.18 8.43 -1.03
N LYS A 95 -5.34 9.24 0.02
CA LYS A 95 -4.20 9.81 0.77
C LYS A 95 -3.35 8.73 1.43
N LEU A 96 -3.97 7.70 2.01
CA LEU A 96 -3.26 6.62 2.65
C LEU A 96 -2.46 5.78 1.63
N ALA A 97 -2.99 5.59 0.43
CA ALA A 97 -2.31 4.91 -0.68
C ALA A 97 -1.08 5.69 -1.16
N GLU A 98 -1.19 7.02 -1.29
CA GLU A 98 -0.04 7.89 -1.58
C GLU A 98 1.03 7.77 -0.47
N GLU A 99 0.62 7.87 0.81
CA GLU A 99 1.53 7.70 1.95
C GLU A 99 2.20 6.31 1.97
N ALA A 100 1.47 5.27 1.58
CA ALA A 100 2.01 3.92 1.53
C ALA A 100 3.09 3.77 0.44
N LEU A 101 2.87 4.31 -0.76
CA LEU A 101 3.88 4.29 -1.82
C LEU A 101 5.10 5.14 -1.49
N ASP A 102 4.91 6.30 -0.85
CA ASP A 102 6.01 7.12 -0.35
C ASP A 102 6.83 6.35 0.70
N TYR A 103 6.16 5.65 1.61
CA TYR A 103 6.82 4.79 2.60
C TYR A 103 7.63 3.68 1.94
N LEU A 104 7.06 2.99 0.95
CA LEU A 104 7.74 1.93 0.18
C LEU A 104 9.02 2.46 -0.50
N GLY A 105 9.00 3.68 -1.02
CA GLY A 105 10.18 4.30 -1.64
C GLY A 105 11.32 4.58 -0.67
N GLY A 106 11.02 4.87 0.59
CA GLY A 106 12.04 5.08 1.64
C GLY A 106 12.44 3.83 2.41
N HIS A 107 11.65 2.76 2.33
CA HIS A 107 11.74 1.60 3.23
C HIS A 107 11.60 0.26 2.49
N SER A 108 11.94 0.20 1.21
CA SER A 108 11.78 -1.00 0.39
C SER A 108 12.43 -2.25 0.99
N SER A 109 13.55 -2.10 1.70
CA SER A 109 14.24 -3.20 2.39
C SER A 109 13.45 -3.86 3.52
N ASP A 110 12.42 -3.19 4.06
CA ASP A 110 11.52 -3.79 5.05
C ASP A 110 10.64 -4.89 4.42
N PHE A 111 10.39 -4.79 3.12
CA PHE A 111 9.50 -5.68 2.35
C PHE A 111 10.25 -6.80 1.59
N VAL A 112 11.58 -6.77 1.54
CA VAL A 112 12.43 -7.74 0.82
C VAL A 112 12.73 -9.00 1.67
N ARG A 113 12.12 -9.17 2.85
CA ARG A 113 12.50 -10.18 3.85
C ARG A 113 11.95 -11.62 3.63
N TRP A 114 11.54 -11.98 2.41
CA TRP A 114 10.83 -13.25 2.14
C TRP A 114 11.74 -14.44 1.76
N GLU A 115 12.94 -14.57 2.35
CA GLU A 115 13.69 -15.83 2.34
C GLU A 115 13.64 -16.49 3.72
N HIS A 116 12.66 -17.39 3.93
CA HIS A 116 12.75 -18.47 4.92
C HIS A 116 12.05 -19.73 4.42
#